data_AF-A0A1R4JTE6-F1
#
_entry.id   AF-A0A1R4JTE6-F1
#
_cell.length_a   1.000
_cell.length_b   1.000
_cell.length_c   1.000
_cell.angle_alpha   90.00
_cell.angle_beta   90.00
_cell.angle_gamma   90.00
#
_symmetry.space_group_name_H-M   'P 1'
#
loop_
_entity.id
_entity.type
_entity.pdbx_description
1 polymer ?
#
loop_
_entity_poly.entity_id
_entity_poly.type
_entity_poly.pdbx_seq_one_letter_code
_entity_poly.pdbx_strand_id
1 'polypeptide(L)'
;MSALIMAAVLYRVLADGVSPHAALALGLLACGAARLAPEIVAKTPVAAGQALIALVFVYAGHQLASSPALRRGPVWGVPVAAVGIGLFAVGLVEPLDLKSAPLGTPVLSVLTALAVCWGLTTGARAVRSCGIRADRAIVSLAATGTGVIYVHAVLNWGLHAVGHGEGPLLPTFCLVLAGSWSAALLLARTPLRGWALGRAPAPPPLSR
;
A
#
# COMPACT_ATOMS: atom_id res chain seq x y z
N MET A 1 2.68 -11.11 2.10
CA MET A 1 3.85 -11.31 1.21
C MET A 1 3.51 -12.24 0.05
N SER A 2 2.99 -13.44 0.29
CA SER A 2 2.54 -14.36 -0.78
C SER A 2 1.57 -13.71 -1.78
N ALA A 3 0.59 -12.95 -1.30
CA ALA A 3 -0.35 -12.22 -2.17
C ALA A 3 0.32 -11.19 -3.09
N LEU A 4 1.31 -10.44 -2.60
CA LEU A 4 2.03 -9.44 -3.40
C LEU A 4 2.97 -10.07 -4.42
N ILE A 5 3.68 -11.15 -4.03
CA ILE A 5 4.51 -11.93 -4.96
C ILE A 5 3.61 -12.53 -6.04
N MET A 6 2.49 -13.13 -5.65
CA MET A 6 1.51 -13.69 -6.58
C MET A 6 0.96 -12.61 -7.52
N ALA A 7 0.57 -11.44 -7.00
CA ALA A 7 0.11 -10.33 -7.81
C ALA A 7 1.18 -9.85 -8.80
N ALA A 8 2.44 -9.76 -8.39
CA ALA A 8 3.54 -9.35 -9.25
C ALA A 8 3.82 -10.39 -10.35
N VAL A 9 3.85 -11.68 -10.01
CA VAL A 9 4.01 -12.77 -10.98
C VAL A 9 2.84 -12.77 -11.96
N LEU A 10 1.62 -12.73 -11.47
CA LEU A 10 0.41 -12.73 -12.28
C LEU A 10 0.34 -11.50 -13.20
N TYR A 11 0.69 -10.33 -12.68
CA TYR A 11 0.79 -9.11 -13.48
C TYR A 11 1.79 -9.26 -14.62
N ARG A 12 2.99 -9.79 -14.36
CA ARG A 12 4.00 -10.02 -15.40
C ARG A 12 3.51 -11.00 -16.47
N VAL A 13 2.94 -12.13 -16.06
CA VAL A 13 2.39 -13.14 -16.99
C VAL A 13 1.30 -12.52 -17.88
N LEU A 14 0.41 -11.72 -17.31
CA LEU A 14 -0.66 -11.06 -18.06
C LEU A 14 -0.16 -9.94 -18.96
N ALA A 15 0.77 -9.11 -18.47
CA ALA A 15 1.31 -8.00 -19.23
C ALA A 15 2.17 -8.47 -20.42
N ASP A 16 3.01 -9.49 -20.21
CA ASP A 16 3.90 -10.02 -21.24
C ASP A 16 3.17 -10.97 -22.20
N GLY A 17 2.20 -11.75 -21.72
CA GLY A 17 1.54 -12.79 -22.50
C GLY A 17 0.22 -12.38 -23.18
N VAL A 18 -0.48 -11.36 -22.68
CA VAL A 18 -1.81 -10.97 -23.18
C VAL A 18 -1.90 -9.47 -23.43
N SER A 19 -1.95 -8.69 -22.36
CA SER A 19 -2.04 -7.23 -22.35
C SER A 19 -1.99 -6.74 -20.90
N PRO A 20 -1.34 -5.61 -20.61
CA PRO A 20 -1.37 -5.02 -19.26
C PRO A 20 -2.80 -4.66 -18.83
N HIS A 21 -3.71 -4.37 -19.76
CA HIS A 21 -5.11 -4.09 -19.47
C HIS A 21 -5.89 -5.31 -18.96
N ALA A 22 -5.45 -6.53 -19.28
CA ALA A 22 -6.06 -7.75 -18.77
C ALA A 22 -5.91 -7.86 -17.25
N ALA A 23 -4.78 -7.41 -16.70
CA ALA A 23 -4.56 -7.36 -15.25
C ALA A 23 -5.51 -6.36 -14.55
N LEU A 24 -5.75 -5.20 -15.17
CA LEU A 24 -6.73 -4.24 -14.67
C LEU A 24 -8.13 -4.83 -14.70
N ALA A 25 -8.53 -5.42 -15.82
CA ALA A 25 -9.85 -6.04 -15.96
C ALA A 25 -10.08 -7.13 -14.91
N LEU A 26 -9.12 -8.03 -14.72
CA LEU A 26 -9.18 -9.08 -13.71
C LEU A 26 -9.28 -8.53 -12.29
N GLY A 27 -8.51 -7.49 -11.96
CA GLY A 27 -8.57 -6.87 -10.64
C GLY A 27 -9.91 -6.16 -10.38
N LEU A 28 -10.46 -5.46 -11.37
CA LEU A 28 -11.79 -4.84 -11.27
C LEU A 28 -12.90 -5.89 -11.18
N LEU A 29 -12.80 -6.98 -11.94
CA LEU A 29 -13.72 -8.12 -11.84
C LEU A 29 -13.67 -8.75 -10.46
N ALA A 30 -12.49 -8.90 -9.85
CA ALA A 30 -12.36 -9.40 -8.49
C ALA A 30 -13.02 -8.45 -7.46
N CYS A 31 -12.84 -7.14 -7.60
CA CYS A 31 -13.53 -6.13 -6.78
C CYS A 31 -15.06 -6.19 -6.95
N GLY A 32 -15.55 -6.41 -8.17
CA GLY A 32 -16.97 -6.59 -8.45
C GLY A 32 -17.53 -7.88 -7.88
N ALA A 33 -16.81 -9.00 -8.06
CA ALA A 33 -17.17 -10.30 -7.50
C ALA A 33 -17.23 -10.29 -5.97
N ALA A 34 -16.31 -9.57 -5.33
CA ALA A 34 -16.34 -9.30 -3.89
C ALA A 34 -17.63 -8.63 -3.43
N ARG A 35 -18.24 -7.76 -4.27
CA ARG A 35 -19.51 -7.11 -3.95
C ARG A 35 -20.74 -7.97 -4.27
N LEU A 36 -20.70 -8.72 -5.36
CA LEU A 36 -21.86 -9.42 -5.91
C LEU A 36 -22.01 -10.87 -5.41
N ALA A 37 -20.92 -11.52 -5.04
CA ALA A 37 -20.89 -12.91 -4.62
C ALA A 37 -19.86 -13.14 -3.50
N PRO A 38 -20.06 -12.56 -2.30
CA PRO A 38 -19.11 -12.66 -1.19
C PRO A 38 -18.82 -14.11 -0.78
N GLU A 39 -19.81 -15.00 -0.87
CA GLU A 39 -19.68 -16.45 -0.63
C GLU A 39 -18.67 -17.16 -1.54
N ILE A 40 -18.48 -16.70 -2.79
CA ILE A 40 -17.48 -17.28 -3.70
C ILE A 40 -16.08 -16.79 -3.30
N VAL A 41 -15.97 -15.50 -2.96
CA VAL A 41 -14.72 -14.90 -2.51
C VAL A 41 -14.25 -15.54 -1.19
N ALA A 42 -15.16 -15.84 -0.28
CA ALA A 42 -14.86 -16.53 0.98
C ALA A 42 -14.25 -17.93 0.79
N LYS A 43 -14.55 -18.61 -0.32
CA LYS A 43 -13.97 -19.93 -0.66
C LYS A 43 -12.62 -19.83 -1.37
N THR A 44 -12.25 -18.63 -1.82
CA THR A 44 -11.01 -18.41 -2.56
C THR A 44 -9.84 -18.38 -1.58
N PRO A 45 -8.69 -19.04 -1.87
CA PRO A 45 -7.52 -18.91 -1.02
C PRO A 45 -7.17 -17.44 -0.83
N VAL A 46 -7.02 -17.01 0.43
CA VAL A 46 -6.85 -15.60 0.81
C VAL A 46 -5.75 -14.92 -0.02
N ALA A 47 -4.63 -15.59 -0.24
CA ALA A 47 -3.52 -15.06 -1.04
C ALA A 47 -3.88 -14.82 -2.51
N ALA A 48 -4.71 -15.68 -3.11
CA ALA A 48 -5.15 -15.55 -4.50
C ALA A 48 -6.19 -14.43 -4.65
N GLY A 49 -7.18 -14.38 -3.76
CA GLY A 49 -8.18 -13.30 -3.77
C GLY A 49 -7.55 -11.92 -3.58
N GLN A 50 -6.63 -11.80 -2.61
CA GLN A 50 -5.86 -10.57 -2.40
C GLN A 50 -4.97 -10.22 -3.60
N ALA A 51 -4.35 -11.22 -4.24
CA ALA A 51 -3.51 -10.99 -5.40
C ALA A 51 -4.29 -10.40 -6.58
N LEU A 52 -5.50 -10.90 -6.85
CA LEU A 52 -6.35 -10.39 -7.93
C LEU A 52 -6.71 -8.92 -7.72
N ILE A 53 -7.18 -8.55 -6.52
CA ILE A 53 -7.50 -7.16 -6.19
C ILE A 53 -6.23 -6.28 -6.25
N ALA A 54 -5.10 -6.81 -5.79
CA ALA A 54 -3.81 -6.13 -5.84
C ALA A 54 -3.35 -5.81 -7.28
N LEU A 55 -3.82 -6.54 -8.31
CA LEU A 55 -3.48 -6.25 -9.71
C LEU A 55 -3.86 -4.83 -10.12
N VAL A 56 -4.96 -4.27 -9.59
CA VAL A 56 -5.36 -2.89 -9.88
C VAL A 56 -4.28 -1.92 -9.42
N PHE A 57 -3.73 -2.13 -8.22
CA PHE A 57 -2.66 -1.31 -7.66
C PHE A 57 -1.34 -1.50 -8.40
N VAL A 58 -0.97 -2.73 -8.77
CA VAL A 58 0.26 -3.02 -9.53
C VAL A 58 0.19 -2.37 -10.91
N TYR A 59 -0.93 -2.53 -11.62
CA TYR A 59 -1.17 -1.90 -12.92
C TYR A 59 -1.10 -0.37 -12.80
N ALA A 60 -1.82 0.22 -11.85
CA ALA A 60 -1.83 1.67 -11.65
C ALA A 60 -0.43 2.21 -11.32
N GLY A 61 0.32 1.51 -10.45
CA GLY A 61 1.70 1.86 -10.13
C GLY A 61 2.63 1.80 -11.34
N HIS A 62 2.49 0.78 -12.18
CA HIS A 62 3.26 0.64 -13.43
C HIS A 62 2.96 1.78 -14.42
N GLN A 63 1.69 2.08 -14.65
CA GLN A 63 1.26 3.20 -15.52
C GLN A 63 1.72 4.55 -14.96
N LEU A 64 1.67 4.72 -13.64
CA LEU A 64 2.10 5.95 -12.99
C LEU A 64 3.61 6.14 -13.12
N ALA A 65 4.39 5.07 -12.98
CA ALA A 65 5.84 5.09 -13.15
C ALA A 65 6.28 5.46 -14.58
N SER A 66 5.51 5.06 -15.59
CA SER A 66 5.76 5.37 -17.01
C SER A 66 5.12 6.69 -17.48
N SER A 67 4.20 7.28 -16.71
CA SER A 67 3.44 8.45 -17.13
C SER A 67 4.26 9.76 -17.09
N PRO A 68 4.22 10.58 -18.17
CA PRO A 68 4.75 11.93 -18.17
C PRO A 68 4.07 12.87 -17.15
N ALA A 69 2.85 12.53 -16.70
CA ALA A 69 2.11 13.32 -15.71
C ALA A 69 2.86 13.41 -14.38
N LEU A 70 3.64 12.38 -14.03
CA LEU A 70 4.53 12.41 -12.88
C LEU A 70 5.62 13.48 -13.00
N ARG A 71 5.98 13.89 -14.23
CA ARG A 71 7.00 14.91 -14.48
C ARG A 71 6.45 16.33 -14.35
N ARG A 72 5.13 16.53 -14.50
CA ARG A 72 4.50 17.86 -14.61
C ARG A 72 3.58 18.25 -13.44
N GLY A 73 3.14 17.29 -12.62
CA GLY A 73 2.02 17.50 -11.70
C GLY A 73 2.27 17.32 -10.20
N PRO A 74 3.33 17.90 -9.58
CA PRO A 74 3.46 17.86 -8.11
C PRO A 74 2.37 18.65 -7.38
N VAL A 75 1.78 19.67 -8.03
CA VAL A 75 0.82 20.61 -7.42
C VAL A 75 -0.51 19.95 -7.05
N TRP A 76 -0.96 18.98 -7.86
CA TRP A 76 -2.25 18.32 -7.64
C TRP A 76 -2.18 17.10 -6.72
N GLY A 77 -0.98 16.63 -6.39
CA GLY A 77 -0.79 15.42 -5.59
C GLY A 77 -1.30 15.55 -4.16
N VAL A 78 -0.91 16.63 -3.47
CA VAL A 78 -1.26 16.85 -2.06
C VAL A 78 -2.77 17.05 -1.88
N PRO A 79 -3.47 17.88 -2.68
CA PRO A 79 -4.93 18.00 -2.61
C PRO A 79 -5.65 16.67 -2.84
N VAL A 80 -5.23 15.89 -3.83
CA VAL A 80 -5.87 14.59 -4.14
C VAL A 80 -5.69 13.58 -3.02
N ALA A 81 -4.49 13.52 -2.41
CA ALA A 81 -4.28 12.68 -1.23
C ALA A 81 -5.12 13.15 -0.04
N ALA A 82 -5.19 14.47 0.19
CA ALA A 82 -5.98 15.04 1.28
C ALA A 82 -7.48 14.73 1.12
N VAL A 83 -8.02 14.83 -0.10
CA VAL A 83 -9.41 14.46 -0.39
C VAL A 83 -9.64 12.97 -0.12
N GLY A 84 -8.75 12.09 -0.59
CA GLY A 84 -8.87 10.65 -0.33
C GLY A 84 -8.86 10.31 1.17
N ILE A 85 -7.95 10.93 1.94
CA ILE A 85 -7.89 10.77 3.40
C ILE A 85 -9.17 11.32 4.06
N GLY A 86 -9.66 12.47 3.60
CA GLY A 86 -10.90 13.08 4.09
C GLY A 86 -12.14 12.22 3.85
N LEU A 87 -12.28 11.64 2.66
CA LEU A 87 -13.38 10.73 2.34
C LEU A 87 -13.40 9.51 3.27
N PHE A 88 -12.23 8.97 3.61
CA PHE A 88 -12.11 7.90 4.60
C PHE A 88 -12.47 8.36 6.01
N ALA A 89 -11.96 9.53 6.44
CA ALA A 89 -12.19 10.06 7.78
C ALA A 89 -13.68 10.39 8.08
N VAL A 90 -14.44 10.82 7.06
CA VAL A 90 -15.88 11.13 7.19
C VAL A 90 -16.75 9.88 7.09
N GLY A 91 -16.16 8.69 6.88
CA GLY A 91 -16.89 7.41 6.81
C GLY A 91 -17.63 7.17 5.50
N LEU A 92 -17.34 7.94 4.45
CA LEU A 92 -17.92 7.74 3.11
C LEU A 92 -17.31 6.52 2.39
N VAL A 93 -16.17 6.04 2.87
CA VAL A 93 -15.42 4.90 2.31
C VAL A 93 -15.27 3.85 3.40
N GLU A 94 -15.98 2.74 3.26
CA GLU A 94 -15.80 1.60 4.14
C GLU A 94 -14.54 0.82 3.73
N PRO A 95 -13.64 0.50 4.68
CA PRO A 95 -12.39 -0.18 4.37
C PRO A 95 -12.66 -1.55 3.78
N LEU A 96 -11.88 -1.88 2.73
CA LEU A 96 -11.88 -3.20 2.14
C LEU A 96 -11.11 -4.18 3.03
N ASP A 97 -11.83 -4.95 3.86
CA ASP A 97 -11.21 -6.00 4.67
C ASP A 97 -11.24 -7.37 3.96
N LEU A 98 -10.13 -7.68 3.30
CA LEU A 98 -9.91 -8.95 2.60
C LEU A 98 -9.57 -10.12 3.55
N LYS A 99 -9.48 -9.89 4.85
CA LYS A 99 -9.22 -10.93 5.86
C LYS A 99 -10.50 -11.37 6.55
N SER A 100 -11.40 -10.43 6.83
CA SER A 100 -12.59 -10.69 7.65
C SER A 100 -13.89 -10.83 6.84
N ALA A 101 -13.83 -10.57 5.53
CA ALA A 101 -14.95 -10.58 4.58
C ALA A 101 -16.02 -9.45 4.63
N PRO A 102 -16.00 -8.41 5.49
CA PRO A 102 -16.81 -7.22 5.24
C PRO A 102 -16.11 -6.41 4.14
N LEU A 103 -16.60 -6.58 2.91
CA LEU A 103 -15.96 -6.03 1.72
C LEU A 103 -16.31 -4.55 1.46
N GLY A 104 -17.16 -3.96 2.33
CA GLY A 104 -17.47 -2.53 2.36
C GLY A 104 -17.87 -1.96 0.99
N THR A 105 -17.23 -0.85 0.61
CA THR A 105 -17.31 -0.24 -0.72
C THR A 105 -16.04 -0.53 -1.53
N PRO A 106 -15.85 -1.76 -2.09
CA PRO A 106 -14.56 -2.24 -2.58
C PRO A 106 -13.98 -1.35 -3.68
N VAL A 107 -14.82 -0.93 -4.63
CA VAL A 107 -14.40 -0.05 -5.73
C VAL A 107 -13.98 1.33 -5.21
N LEU A 108 -14.78 1.93 -4.33
CA LEU A 108 -14.49 3.25 -3.77
C LEU A 108 -13.24 3.22 -2.88
N SER A 109 -13.07 2.17 -2.08
CA SER A 109 -11.86 1.90 -1.29
C SER A 109 -10.61 1.84 -2.16
N VAL A 110 -10.68 1.09 -3.28
CA VAL A 110 -9.56 1.00 -4.23
C VAL A 110 -9.26 2.36 -4.88
N LEU A 111 -10.29 3.09 -5.33
CA LEU A 111 -10.11 4.41 -5.93
C LEU A 111 -9.50 5.41 -4.94
N THR A 112 -9.99 5.44 -3.70
CA THR A 112 -9.46 6.29 -2.63
C THR A 112 -8.01 5.93 -2.32
N ALA A 113 -7.68 4.65 -2.20
CA ALA A 113 -6.31 4.20 -1.98
C ALA A 113 -5.38 4.57 -3.14
N LEU A 114 -5.85 4.45 -4.40
CA LEU A 114 -5.10 4.89 -5.58
C LEU A 114 -4.88 6.40 -5.59
N ALA A 115 -5.89 7.20 -5.24
CA ALA A 115 -5.78 8.65 -5.14
C ALA A 115 -4.74 9.07 -4.08
N VAL A 116 -4.77 8.43 -2.91
CA VAL A 116 -3.77 8.66 -1.84
C VAL A 116 -2.37 8.26 -2.32
N CYS A 117 -2.21 7.07 -2.91
CA CYS A 117 -0.91 6.61 -3.41
C CYS A 117 -0.35 7.53 -4.50
N TRP A 118 -1.18 7.94 -5.46
CA TRP A 118 -0.81 8.90 -6.49
C TRP A 118 -0.39 10.23 -5.88
N GLY A 119 -1.20 10.76 -4.97
CA GLY A 119 -0.97 12.07 -4.36
C GLY A 119 0.31 12.11 -3.52
N LEU A 120 0.57 11.07 -2.74
CA LEU A 120 1.80 10.93 -1.95
C LEU A 120 3.03 10.71 -2.82
N THR A 121 2.95 9.91 -3.89
CA THR A 121 4.11 9.65 -4.76
C THR A 121 4.50 10.88 -5.59
N THR A 122 3.51 11.63 -6.10
CA THR A 122 3.74 12.90 -6.80
C THR A 122 4.26 13.99 -5.84
N GLY A 123 3.70 14.10 -4.64
CA GLY A 123 4.19 15.01 -3.59
C GLY A 123 5.61 14.67 -3.14
N ALA A 124 5.91 13.39 -2.91
CA ALA A 124 7.26 12.94 -2.60
C ALA A 124 8.25 13.33 -3.70
N ARG A 125 7.90 13.19 -4.97
CA ARG A 125 8.75 13.63 -6.09
C ARG A 125 9.06 15.13 -6.05
N ALA A 126 8.07 15.96 -5.72
CA ALA A 126 8.26 17.39 -5.55
C ALA A 126 9.32 17.67 -4.47
N VAL A 127 9.18 17.03 -3.31
CA VAL A 127 10.10 17.19 -2.18
C VAL A 127 11.50 16.64 -2.50
N ARG A 128 11.61 15.55 -3.28
CA ARG A 128 12.92 15.02 -3.75
C ARG A 128 13.67 16.04 -4.59
N SER A 129 12.97 16.89 -5.36
CA SER A 129 13.60 17.94 -6.17
C SER A 129 14.22 19.07 -5.34
N CYS A 130 13.87 19.18 -4.04
CA CYS A 130 14.46 20.15 -3.12
C CYS A 130 15.87 19.78 -2.64
N GLY A 131 16.40 18.61 -3.03
CA GLY A 131 17.80 18.24 -2.83
C GLY A 131 18.04 16.87 -2.18
N ILE A 132 19.32 16.49 -2.08
CA ILE A 132 19.77 15.14 -1.67
C ILE A 132 19.31 14.77 -0.25
N ARG A 133 19.21 15.74 0.68
CA ARG A 133 18.75 15.49 2.05
C ARG A 133 17.28 15.06 2.07
N ALA A 134 16.44 15.74 1.28
CA ALA A 134 15.03 15.44 1.15
C ALA A 134 14.80 14.07 0.47
N ASP A 135 15.60 13.78 -0.56
CA ASP A 135 15.63 12.46 -1.21
C ASP A 135 15.94 11.32 -0.24
N ARG A 136 17.03 11.46 0.53
CA ARG A 136 17.41 10.47 1.56
C ARG A 136 16.34 10.32 2.64
N ALA A 137 15.73 11.41 3.08
CA ALA A 137 14.66 11.37 4.06
C ALA A 137 13.45 10.60 3.55
N ILE A 138 13.04 10.82 2.29
CA ILE A 138 11.91 10.11 1.67
C ILE A 138 12.21 8.61 1.52
N VAL A 139 13.41 8.25 1.05
CA VAL A 139 13.81 6.84 0.94
C VAL A 139 13.84 6.18 2.32
N SER A 140 14.38 6.86 3.33
CA SER A 140 14.40 6.37 4.71
C SER A 140 12.98 6.21 5.27
N LEU A 141 12.09 7.16 5.00
CA LEU A 141 10.71 7.13 5.45
C LEU A 141 9.93 5.99 4.79
N ALA A 142 10.13 5.76 3.48
CA ALA A 142 9.52 4.65 2.76
C ALA A 142 9.98 3.28 3.26
N ALA A 143 11.30 3.13 3.51
CA ALA A 143 11.85 1.91 4.11
C ALA A 143 11.30 1.67 5.52
N THR A 144 11.22 2.72 6.35
CA THR A 144 10.65 2.64 7.70
C THR A 144 9.17 2.31 7.67
N GLY A 145 8.40 2.95 6.78
CA GLY A 145 6.96 2.69 6.60
C GLY A 145 6.68 1.26 6.18
N THR A 146 7.56 0.65 5.38
CA THR A 146 7.48 -0.78 5.07
C THR A 146 7.62 -1.63 6.34
N GLY A 147 8.54 -1.26 7.24
CA GLY A 147 8.66 -1.87 8.58
C GLY A 147 7.39 -1.73 9.42
N VAL A 148 6.77 -0.55 9.43
CA VAL A 148 5.50 -0.29 10.14
C VAL A 148 4.41 -1.25 9.67
N ILE A 149 4.32 -1.53 8.37
CA ILE A 149 3.35 -2.50 7.81
C ILE A 149 3.56 -3.91 8.36
N TYR A 150 4.78 -4.31 8.74
CA TYR A 150 4.99 -5.61 9.38
C TYR A 150 4.76 -5.58 10.87
N VAL A 151 5.29 -4.55 11.53
CA VAL A 151 5.28 -4.47 13.00
C VAL A 151 3.87 -4.30 13.54
N HIS A 152 2.99 -3.51 12.87
CA HIS A 152 1.65 -3.29 13.40
C HIS A 152 0.83 -4.59 13.52
N ALA A 153 1.02 -5.54 12.60
CA ALA A 153 0.34 -6.83 12.66
C ALA A 153 0.77 -7.64 13.88
N VAL A 154 2.07 -7.63 14.20
CA VAL A 154 2.64 -8.30 15.38
C VAL A 154 2.18 -7.61 16.67
N LEU A 155 2.19 -6.27 16.70
CA LEU A 155 1.73 -5.51 17.87
C LEU A 155 0.23 -5.71 18.11
N ASN A 156 -0.60 -5.66 17.08
CA ASN A 156 -2.03 -5.96 17.19
C ASN A 156 -2.26 -7.36 17.75
N TRP A 157 -1.57 -8.37 17.21
CA TRP A 157 -1.65 -9.73 17.71
C TRP A 157 -1.25 -9.84 19.19
N GLY A 158 -0.15 -9.19 19.58
CA GLY A 158 0.31 -9.15 20.96
C GLY A 158 -0.70 -8.49 21.90
N LEU A 159 -1.28 -7.35 21.50
CA LEU A 159 -2.32 -6.65 22.27
C LEU A 159 -3.58 -7.50 22.45
N HIS A 160 -4.01 -8.22 21.41
CA HIS A 160 -5.10 -9.18 21.53
C HIS A 160 -4.75 -10.33 22.48
N ALA A 161 -3.53 -10.86 22.42
CA ALA A 161 -3.10 -11.97 23.29
C ALA A 161 -3.08 -11.60 24.79
N VAL A 162 -2.84 -10.33 25.13
CA VAL A 162 -2.85 -9.83 26.52
C VAL A 162 -4.18 -9.19 26.94
N GLY A 163 -5.26 -9.44 26.19
CA GLY A 163 -6.62 -8.98 26.52
C GLY A 163 -6.86 -7.48 26.34
N HIS A 164 -5.94 -6.75 25.70
CA HIS A 164 -6.05 -5.31 25.41
C HIS A 164 -6.63 -5.01 24.02
N GLY A 165 -7.02 -6.06 23.27
CA GLY A 165 -7.60 -5.91 21.93
C GLY A 165 -9.00 -5.30 21.89
N GLU A 166 -9.71 -5.24 23.03
CA GLU A 166 -11.08 -4.71 23.14
C GLU A 166 -11.16 -3.31 23.77
N GLY A 167 -10.00 -2.68 24.01
CA GLY A 167 -9.94 -1.31 24.54
C GLY A 167 -10.51 -0.26 23.59
N PRO A 168 -10.70 1.00 24.06
CA PRO A 168 -11.17 2.10 23.22
C PRO A 168 -10.30 2.26 21.97
N LEU A 169 -10.96 2.40 20.81
CA LEU A 169 -10.34 2.37 19.48
C LEU A 169 -9.18 3.35 19.31
N LEU A 170 -9.32 4.57 19.86
CA LEU A 170 -8.35 5.65 19.64
C LEU A 170 -7.02 5.42 20.39
N PRO A 171 -7.01 5.09 21.70
CA PRO A 171 -5.78 4.70 22.40
C PRO A 171 -5.06 3.50 21.77
N THR A 172 -5.80 2.44 21.42
CA THR A 172 -5.23 1.26 20.78
C THR A 172 -4.59 1.61 19.43
N PHE A 173 -5.28 2.40 18.61
CA PHE A 173 -4.74 2.90 17.35
C PHE A 173 -3.46 3.72 17.55
N CYS A 174 -3.46 4.69 18.47
CA CYS A 174 -2.31 5.54 18.75
C CYS A 174 -1.11 4.72 19.27
N LEU A 175 -1.35 3.76 20.16
CA LEU A 175 -0.32 2.84 20.68
C LEU A 175 0.30 2.00 19.56
N VAL A 176 -0.53 1.39 18.73
CA VAL A 176 -0.06 0.55 17.62
C VAL A 176 0.68 1.38 16.60
N LEU A 177 0.19 2.58 16.27
CA LEU A 177 0.83 3.48 15.33
C LEU A 177 2.20 3.95 15.85
N ALA A 178 2.23 4.53 17.05
CA ALA A 178 3.46 5.04 17.66
C ALA A 178 4.47 3.91 17.94
N GLY A 179 3.98 2.76 18.43
CA GLY A 179 4.79 1.57 18.68
C GLY A 179 5.40 1.01 17.40
N SER A 180 4.61 0.91 16.32
CA SER A 180 5.10 0.41 15.03
C SER A 180 6.15 1.34 14.44
N TRP A 181 5.94 2.66 14.49
CA TRP A 181 6.93 3.64 14.03
C TRP A 181 8.21 3.58 14.85
N SER A 182 8.09 3.55 16.18
CA SER A 182 9.22 3.48 17.09
C SER A 182 10.06 2.22 16.84
N ALA A 183 9.40 1.07 16.77
CA ALA A 183 10.06 -0.21 16.50
C ALA A 183 10.71 -0.25 15.12
N ALA A 184 10.03 0.25 14.07
CA ALA A 184 10.60 0.30 12.72
C ALA A 184 11.81 1.25 12.64
N LEU A 185 11.75 2.41 13.32
CA LEU A 185 12.86 3.35 13.41
C LEU A 185 14.05 2.78 14.19
N LEU A 186 13.78 2.07 15.29
CA LEU A 186 14.82 1.36 16.04
C LEU A 186 15.47 0.29 15.17
N LEU A 187 14.67 -0.53 14.47
CA LEU A 187 15.17 -1.56 13.57
C LEU A 187 16.01 -0.99 12.43
N ALA A 188 15.64 0.18 11.90
CA ALA A 188 16.41 0.89 10.88
C ALA A 188 17.82 1.32 11.36
N ARG A 189 18.02 1.46 12.68
CA ARG A 189 19.31 1.77 13.30
C ARG A 189 20.12 0.53 13.68
N THR A 190 19.61 -0.67 13.46
CA THR A 190 20.32 -1.93 13.74
C THR A 190 21.00 -2.51 12.48
N PRO A 191 21.99 -3.41 12.64
CA PRO A 191 22.57 -4.15 11.51
C PRO A 191 21.54 -5.01 10.75
N LEU A 192 20.40 -5.32 11.37
CA LEU A 192 19.33 -6.12 10.78
C LEU A 192 18.47 -5.36 9.75
N ARG A 193 18.69 -4.04 9.59
CA ARG A 193 17.90 -3.19 8.68
C ARG A 193 17.74 -3.77 7.28
N GLY A 194 18.81 -4.37 6.73
CA GLY A 194 18.82 -4.86 5.36
C GLY A 194 17.98 -6.12 5.16
N TRP A 195 17.82 -6.92 6.21
CA TRP A 195 16.98 -8.11 6.20
C TRP A 195 15.51 -7.76 6.46
N ALA A 196 15.26 -6.86 7.41
CA ALA A 196 13.90 -6.57 7.86
C ALA A 196 13.18 -5.45 7.06
N LEU A 197 13.91 -4.44 6.58
CA LEU A 197 13.36 -3.28 5.86
C LEU A 197 13.71 -3.27 4.37
N GLY A 198 14.49 -4.27 3.93
CA GLY A 198 15.08 -4.32 2.60
C GLY A 198 16.31 -3.43 2.46
N ARG A 199 17.01 -3.56 1.32
CA ARG A 199 18.14 -2.70 0.96
C ARG A 199 17.67 -1.67 -0.07
N ALA A 200 18.13 -0.43 0.07
CA ALA A 200 17.96 0.55 -0.99
C ALA A 200 18.58 0.01 -2.29
N PRO A 201 17.94 0.22 -3.46
CA PRO A 201 18.56 -0.08 -4.74
C PRO A 201 19.93 0.63 -4.83
N ALA A 202 20.94 -0.05 -5.36
CA ALA A 202 22.22 0.60 -5.63
C ALA A 202 21.98 1.80 -6.55
N PRO A 203 22.63 2.96 -6.30
CA PRO A 203 22.52 4.08 -7.22
C PRO A 203 22.93 3.63 -8.63
N PRO A 204 22.24 4.10 -9.69
CA PRO A 204 22.63 3.77 -11.04
C PRO A 204 24.09 4.18 -11.27
N PRO A 205 24.88 3.40 -12.03
CA PRO A 205 26.25 3.78 -12.34
C PRO A 205 26.24 5.17 -12.97
N LEU A 206 27.13 6.04 -12.49
CA LEU A 206 27.34 7.35 -13.10
C LEU A 206 27.78 7.10 -14.55
N SER A 207 26.89 7.34 -15.51
CA SER A 207 27.26 7.41 -16.92
C SER A 207 28.31 8.51 -17.05
N ARG A 208 29.54 8.12 -17.37
CA ARG A 208 30.59 9.04 -17.83
C ARG A 208 30.28 9.50 -19.24
#